data_AF-A0A9D9W0N5-F1
#
_entry.id   AF-A0A9D9W0N5-F1
#
_cell.length_a   1.000
_cell.length_b   1.000
_cell.length_c   1.000
_cell.angle_alpha   90.00
_cell.angle_beta   90.00
_cell.angle_gamma   90.00
#
_symmetry.space_group_name_H-M   'P 1'
#
loop_
_entity.id
_entity.type
_entity.pdbx_description
1 polymer ?
#
loop_
_entity_poly.entity_id
_entity_poly.type
_entity_poly.pdbx_seq_one_letter_code
_entity_poly.pdbx_strand_id
1 'polypeptide(L)'
;MKHAYVFPGQGAQFSGMGKTIYDSNEAARILLEEANDILGFRITNTMFTGSDEELKKTNITQPAVFIHSVAVYKSLANAQPNMVAGHSLGEFSALVANKTLAFADALKLVSIRAAAMQKACELTASTMAAVLNLPDENVEEICKSVSQKLKEVVVAANYNCPGQLVISGTVNAVTQACEKMKEAGAKRALLLPVGGAFHSPLMLPAKEELAAAIDSTVFNVPVCPVYQNVVVNAVTDAAAIKQNLINQLT
;
A
#
# COMPACT_ATOMS: atom_id res chain seq x y z
N MET A 1 15.11 25.03 -4.75
CA MET A 1 14.01 24.31 -5.45
C MET A 1 13.29 23.46 -4.40
N LYS A 2 11.95 23.32 -4.47
CA LYS A 2 11.22 22.42 -3.55
C LYS A 2 11.09 21.04 -4.19
N HIS A 3 11.31 19.96 -3.43
CA HIS A 3 11.21 18.58 -3.91
C HIS A 3 10.07 17.83 -3.21
N ALA A 4 9.25 17.13 -4.00
CA ALA A 4 8.25 16.19 -3.53
C ALA A 4 8.69 14.76 -3.89
N TYR A 5 8.66 13.86 -2.92
CA TYR A 5 8.98 12.45 -3.12
C TYR A 5 7.72 11.61 -2.97
N VAL A 6 7.36 10.88 -4.02
CA VAL A 6 6.17 10.01 -4.05
C VAL A 6 6.62 8.57 -4.17
N PHE A 7 6.12 7.72 -3.26
CA PHE A 7 6.54 6.33 -3.15
C PHE A 7 5.46 5.39 -3.68
N PRO A 8 5.83 4.40 -4.52
CA PRO A 8 4.88 3.46 -5.09
C PRO A 8 4.34 2.49 -4.03
N GLY A 9 3.12 2.01 -4.26
CA GLY A 9 2.52 0.94 -3.48
C GLY A 9 2.81 -0.45 -4.04
N GLN A 10 2.05 -1.43 -3.55
CA GLN A 10 2.04 -2.80 -4.08
C GLN A 10 1.64 -2.79 -5.57
N GLY A 11 2.28 -3.65 -6.37
CA GLY A 11 2.12 -3.70 -7.83
C GLY A 11 3.33 -3.17 -8.61
N ALA A 12 4.26 -2.49 -7.92
CA ALA A 12 5.49 -1.94 -8.51
C ALA A 12 6.72 -2.88 -8.41
N GLN A 13 6.55 -4.09 -7.88
CA GLN A 13 7.60 -5.11 -7.79
C GLN A 13 7.99 -5.65 -9.17
N PHE A 14 9.26 -6.02 -9.33
CA PHE A 14 9.79 -6.66 -10.53
C PHE A 14 10.99 -7.54 -10.18
N SER A 15 11.20 -8.62 -10.93
CA SER A 15 12.38 -9.48 -10.73
C SER A 15 13.67 -8.70 -11.00
N GLY A 16 14.67 -8.87 -10.12
CA GLY A 16 15.93 -8.11 -10.17
C GLY A 16 15.89 -6.78 -9.42
N MET A 17 14.77 -6.42 -8.79
CA MET A 17 14.67 -5.18 -8.01
C MET A 17 15.70 -5.13 -6.88
N GLY A 18 16.37 -3.98 -6.75
CA GLY A 18 17.38 -3.78 -5.72
C GLY A 18 18.76 -4.39 -6.01
N LYS A 19 18.93 -5.22 -7.05
CA LYS A 19 20.24 -5.86 -7.32
C LYS A 19 21.32 -4.84 -7.68
N THR A 20 21.04 -3.96 -8.63
CA THR A 20 22.01 -2.95 -9.09
C THR A 20 22.47 -2.03 -7.95
N ILE A 21 21.55 -1.59 -7.10
CA ILE A 21 21.86 -0.69 -5.98
C ILE A 21 22.58 -1.44 -4.84
N TYR A 22 22.25 -2.71 -4.61
CA TYR A 22 22.98 -3.57 -3.67
C TYR A 22 24.45 -3.74 -4.05
N ASP A 23 24.73 -3.92 -5.35
CA ASP A 23 26.09 -4.10 -5.84
C ASP A 23 26.89 -2.79 -5.83
N SER A 24 26.26 -1.69 -6.23
CA SER A 24 26.95 -0.41 -6.49
C SER A 24 26.99 0.56 -5.30
N ASN A 25 26.17 0.38 -4.26
CA ASN A 25 26.07 1.31 -3.14
C ASN A 25 26.19 0.57 -1.79
N GLU A 26 27.24 0.88 -1.03
CA GLU A 26 27.52 0.23 0.25
C GLU A 26 26.44 0.47 1.31
N ALA A 27 25.92 1.69 1.42
CA ALA A 27 24.87 2.01 2.38
C ALA A 27 23.55 1.28 2.05
N ALA A 28 23.23 1.15 0.76
CA ALA A 28 22.09 0.35 0.33
C ALA A 28 22.32 -1.13 0.66
N ARG A 29 23.52 -1.67 0.38
CA ARG A 29 23.86 -3.06 0.72
C ARG A 29 23.65 -3.36 2.21
N ILE A 30 24.13 -2.49 3.10
CA ILE A 30 23.96 -2.61 4.55
C ILE A 30 22.46 -2.62 4.90
N LEU A 31 21.68 -1.71 4.32
CA LEU A 31 20.23 -1.65 4.56
C LEU A 31 19.48 -2.90 4.08
N LEU A 32 19.84 -3.44 2.91
CA LEU A 32 19.24 -4.66 2.38
C LEU A 32 19.62 -5.89 3.21
N GLU A 33 20.83 -5.95 3.77
CA GLU A 33 21.20 -7.03 4.70
C GLU A 33 20.54 -6.86 6.09
N GLU A 34 20.45 -5.63 6.62
CA GLU A 34 19.65 -5.33 7.82
C GLU A 34 18.19 -5.79 7.64
N ALA A 35 17.64 -5.61 6.45
CA ALA A 35 16.29 -6.09 6.14
C ALA A 35 16.15 -7.61 6.22
N ASN A 36 17.16 -8.37 5.79
CA ASN A 36 17.16 -9.83 5.92
C ASN A 36 17.14 -10.24 7.40
N ASP A 37 17.97 -9.58 8.22
CA ASP A 37 18.06 -9.87 9.66
C ASP A 37 16.74 -9.57 10.38
N ILE A 38 16.11 -8.43 10.07
CA ILE A 38 14.82 -8.04 10.66
C ILE A 38 13.71 -9.02 10.28
N LEU A 39 13.68 -9.48 9.03
CA LEU A 39 12.65 -10.40 8.55
C LEU A 39 12.91 -11.85 8.96
N GLY A 40 14.14 -12.20 9.36
CA GLY A 40 14.54 -13.56 9.68
C GLY A 40 14.65 -14.49 8.46
N PHE A 41 14.63 -13.94 7.25
CA PHE A 41 14.85 -14.67 6.01
C PHE A 41 15.48 -13.77 4.94
N ARG A 42 16.14 -14.38 3.95
CA ARG A 42 16.81 -13.65 2.87
C ARG A 42 15.83 -13.17 1.80
N ILE A 43 15.11 -12.09 2.07
CA ILE A 43 14.20 -11.48 1.09
C ILE A 43 14.93 -11.01 -0.17
N THR A 44 16.21 -10.64 -0.04
CA THR A 44 17.05 -10.22 -1.17
C THR A 44 17.17 -11.29 -2.25
N ASN A 45 17.17 -12.57 -1.88
CA ASN A 45 17.18 -13.66 -2.87
C ASN A 45 15.94 -13.57 -3.78
N THR A 46 14.76 -13.39 -3.21
CA THR A 46 13.51 -13.25 -3.98
C THR A 46 13.47 -11.94 -4.76
N MET A 47 13.95 -10.84 -4.19
CA MET A 47 14.05 -9.56 -4.89
C MET A 47 14.96 -9.63 -6.13
N PHE A 48 16.09 -10.33 -6.03
CA PHE A 48 17.12 -10.33 -7.06
C PHE A 48 16.90 -11.37 -8.15
N THR A 49 16.43 -12.56 -7.78
CA THR A 49 16.35 -13.71 -8.70
C THR A 49 15.01 -14.45 -8.62
N GLY A 50 14.10 -14.02 -7.75
CA GLY A 50 12.77 -14.64 -7.63
C GLY A 50 11.93 -14.42 -8.88
N SER A 51 11.00 -15.35 -9.10
CA SER A 51 10.00 -15.24 -10.16
C SER A 51 8.98 -14.14 -9.86
N ASP A 52 8.32 -13.64 -10.91
CA ASP A 52 7.23 -12.67 -10.77
C ASP A 52 6.10 -13.18 -9.85
N GLU A 53 5.82 -14.49 -9.88
CA GLU A 53 4.79 -15.11 -9.03
C GLU A 53 5.20 -15.14 -7.55
N GLU A 54 6.46 -15.38 -7.24
CA GLU A 54 6.96 -15.28 -5.86
C GLU A 54 6.89 -13.85 -5.33
N LEU A 55 7.26 -12.87 -6.16
CA LEU A 55 7.20 -11.45 -5.81
C LEU A 55 5.77 -10.92 -5.69
N LYS A 56 4.77 -11.59 -6.29
CA LYS A 56 3.35 -11.22 -6.17
C LYS A 56 2.73 -11.67 -4.84
N LYS A 57 3.35 -12.60 -4.10
CA LYS A 57 2.83 -13.02 -2.78
C LYS A 57 2.83 -11.82 -1.83
N THR A 58 1.70 -11.51 -1.19
CA THR A 58 1.52 -10.26 -0.41
C THR A 58 2.60 -10.09 0.68
N ASN A 59 2.93 -11.18 1.39
CA ASN A 59 3.94 -11.22 2.43
C ASN A 59 5.39 -10.99 1.93
N ILE A 60 5.63 -11.12 0.62
CA ILE A 60 6.91 -10.80 -0.03
C ILE A 60 6.86 -9.42 -0.67
N THR A 61 5.78 -9.15 -1.42
CA THR A 61 5.65 -7.97 -2.26
C THR A 61 5.74 -6.67 -1.45
N GLN A 62 5.10 -6.64 -0.27
CA GLN A 62 5.06 -5.41 0.52
C GLN A 62 6.42 -5.08 1.13
N PRO A 63 7.11 -6.01 1.84
CA PRO A 63 8.47 -5.75 2.29
C PRO A 63 9.42 -5.45 1.13
N ALA A 64 9.36 -6.17 0.01
CA ALA A 64 10.25 -5.97 -1.14
C ALA A 64 10.13 -4.54 -1.72
N VAL A 65 8.91 -4.08 -1.98
CA VAL A 65 8.65 -2.72 -2.51
C VAL A 65 9.08 -1.65 -1.50
N PHE A 66 8.81 -1.85 -0.21
CA PHE A 66 9.24 -0.92 0.84
C PHE A 66 10.77 -0.82 0.94
N ILE A 67 11.47 -1.96 1.05
CA ILE A 67 12.94 -2.02 1.15
C ILE A 67 13.57 -1.34 -0.06
N HIS A 68 13.13 -1.70 -1.26
CA HIS A 68 13.64 -1.10 -2.49
C HIS A 68 13.42 0.41 -2.53
N SER A 69 12.22 0.88 -2.18
CA SER A 69 11.87 2.30 -2.16
C SER A 69 12.76 3.10 -1.21
N VAL A 70 12.98 2.59 0.01
CA VAL A 70 13.83 3.25 0.99
C VAL A 70 15.31 3.19 0.58
N ALA A 71 15.78 2.06 0.05
CA ALA A 71 17.15 1.92 -0.43
C ALA A 71 17.47 2.93 -1.54
N VAL A 72 16.58 3.03 -2.54
CA VAL A 72 16.70 4.01 -3.63
C VAL A 72 16.71 5.42 -3.06
N TYR A 73 15.74 5.78 -2.21
CA TYR A 73 15.67 7.11 -1.60
C TYR A 73 16.95 7.48 -0.83
N LYS A 74 17.47 6.58 0.00
CA LYS A 74 18.70 6.82 0.77
C LYS A 74 19.96 6.91 -0.09
N SER A 75 19.95 6.36 -1.30
CA SER A 75 21.08 6.48 -2.23
C SER A 75 21.13 7.79 -3.01
N LEU A 76 20.05 8.58 -2.98
CA LEU A 76 20.02 9.89 -3.62
C LEU A 76 20.91 10.87 -2.84
N ALA A 77 21.91 11.42 -3.53
CA ALA A 77 22.78 12.43 -2.95
C ALA A 77 21.98 13.66 -2.52
N ASN A 78 22.14 14.08 -1.26
CA ASN A 78 21.51 15.27 -0.69
C ASN A 78 19.97 15.28 -0.79
N ALA A 79 19.32 14.12 -0.69
CA ALA A 79 17.86 14.05 -0.61
C ALA A 79 17.34 14.88 0.58
N GLN A 80 16.57 15.92 0.28
CA GLN A 80 15.94 16.81 1.26
C GLN A 80 14.48 17.01 0.85
N PRO A 81 13.55 16.20 1.39
CA PRO A 81 12.15 16.28 1.00
C PRO A 81 11.52 17.53 1.60
N ASN A 82 10.77 18.27 0.79
CA ASN A 82 9.87 19.30 1.29
C ASN A 82 8.46 18.76 1.50
N MET A 83 8.12 17.66 0.82
CA MET A 83 6.84 16.99 0.84
C MET A 83 7.08 15.51 0.54
N VAL A 84 6.38 14.62 1.24
CA VAL A 84 6.35 13.19 0.91
C VAL A 84 4.93 12.68 0.80
N ALA A 85 4.71 11.68 -0.05
CA ALA A 85 3.46 10.96 -0.16
C ALA A 85 3.75 9.52 -0.57
N GLY A 86 2.82 8.61 -0.31
CA GLY A 86 3.00 7.25 -0.79
C GLY A 86 1.67 6.54 -0.94
N HIS A 87 1.52 5.81 -2.05
CA HIS A 87 0.28 5.12 -2.37
C HIS A 87 0.15 3.86 -1.54
N SER A 88 -0.85 3.80 -0.65
CA SER A 88 -1.09 2.64 0.23
C SER A 88 0.19 2.24 1.01
N LEU A 89 0.79 1.09 0.66
CA LEU A 89 2.09 0.64 1.19
C LEU A 89 3.18 1.71 1.11
N GLY A 90 3.21 2.52 0.05
CA GLY A 90 4.21 3.55 -0.15
C GLY A 90 4.22 4.59 0.98
N GLU A 91 3.12 4.74 1.73
CA GLU A 91 3.05 5.66 2.88
C GLU A 91 4.11 5.30 3.94
N PHE A 92 4.41 4.02 4.15
CA PHE A 92 5.48 3.59 5.07
C PHE A 92 6.86 4.07 4.59
N SER A 93 7.14 3.96 3.28
CA SER A 93 8.37 4.49 2.68
C SER A 93 8.45 6.02 2.84
N ALA A 94 7.32 6.72 2.66
CA ALA A 94 7.23 8.17 2.86
C ALA A 94 7.51 8.56 4.32
N LEU A 95 6.99 7.80 5.29
CA LEU A 95 7.21 8.03 6.72
C LEU A 95 8.66 7.77 7.14
N VAL A 96 9.38 6.87 6.45
CA VAL A 96 10.83 6.72 6.64
C VAL A 96 11.58 7.90 6.00
N ALA A 97 11.17 8.33 4.80
CA ALA A 97 11.80 9.42 4.08
C ALA A 97 11.70 10.76 4.82
N ASN A 98 10.58 11.06 5.48
CA ASN A 98 10.43 12.26 6.32
C ASN A 98 10.85 12.06 7.78
N LYS A 99 11.50 10.93 8.10
CA LYS A 99 12.02 10.58 9.43
C LYS A 99 10.96 10.37 10.52
N THR A 100 9.67 10.26 10.18
CA THR A 100 8.63 9.92 11.17
C THR A 100 8.87 8.53 11.75
N LEU A 101 9.22 7.56 10.90
CA LEU A 101 9.53 6.20 11.30
C LEU A 101 11.01 5.87 11.06
N ALA A 102 11.61 5.10 11.96
CA ALA A 102 12.87 4.44 11.69
C ALA A 102 12.67 3.31 10.66
N PHE A 103 13.69 3.01 9.86
CA PHE A 103 13.62 1.97 8.84
C PHE A 103 13.24 0.61 9.44
N ALA A 104 13.90 0.21 10.52
CA ALA A 104 13.67 -1.09 11.15
C ALA A 104 12.24 -1.25 11.68
N ASP A 105 11.71 -0.21 12.32
CA ASP A 105 10.34 -0.24 12.85
C ASP A 105 9.31 -0.24 11.71
N ALA A 106 9.53 0.59 10.68
CA ALA A 106 8.67 0.58 9.49
C ALA A 106 8.70 -0.77 8.77
N LEU A 107 9.85 -1.45 8.67
CA LEU A 107 9.94 -2.78 8.05
C LEU A 107 9.14 -3.82 8.85
N LYS A 108 9.24 -3.79 10.18
CA LYS A 108 8.44 -4.66 11.06
C LYS A 108 6.95 -4.42 10.87
N LEU A 109 6.52 -3.15 10.84
CA LEU A 109 5.13 -2.78 10.58
C LEU A 109 4.66 -3.26 9.20
N VAL A 110 5.48 -3.10 8.15
CA VAL A 110 5.17 -3.59 6.80
C VAL A 110 5.05 -5.11 6.77
N SER A 111 5.91 -5.83 7.47
CA SER A 111 5.84 -7.30 7.58
C SER A 111 4.54 -7.75 8.26
N ILE A 112 4.19 -7.13 9.39
CA ILE A 112 2.94 -7.39 10.13
C ILE A 112 1.73 -7.07 9.25
N ARG A 113 1.72 -5.89 8.61
CA ARG A 113 0.67 -5.48 7.67
C ARG A 113 0.46 -6.52 6.57
N ALA A 114 1.55 -6.98 5.95
CA ALA A 114 1.49 -7.93 4.85
C ALA A 114 0.92 -9.28 5.29
N ALA A 115 1.35 -9.80 6.45
CA ALA A 115 0.84 -11.04 7.01
C ALA A 115 -0.64 -10.92 7.43
N ALA A 116 -1.01 -9.85 8.11
CA ALA A 116 -2.37 -9.60 8.58
C ALA A 116 -3.35 -9.42 7.41
N MET A 117 -2.96 -8.68 6.37
CA MET A 117 -3.74 -8.53 5.14
C MET A 117 -3.89 -9.87 4.41
N GLN A 118 -2.83 -10.66 4.29
CA GLN A 118 -2.89 -12.00 3.68
C GLN A 118 -3.88 -12.90 4.43
N LYS A 119 -3.81 -12.93 5.76
CA LYS A 119 -4.76 -13.67 6.61
C LYS A 119 -6.19 -13.20 6.41
N ALA A 120 -6.44 -11.89 6.31
CA ALA A 120 -7.77 -11.36 6.03
C ALA A 120 -8.31 -11.81 4.66
N CYS A 121 -7.44 -11.91 3.64
CA CYS A 121 -7.81 -12.43 2.32
C CYS A 121 -8.21 -13.92 2.37
N GLU A 122 -7.58 -14.70 3.24
CA GLU A 122 -7.87 -16.13 3.43
C GLU A 122 -9.19 -16.37 4.17
N LEU A 123 -9.65 -15.41 5.00
CA LEU A 123 -10.93 -15.48 5.71
C LEU A 123 -12.13 -15.29 4.79
N THR A 124 -12.01 -14.49 3.74
CA THR A 124 -13.13 -14.16 2.85
C THR A 124 -12.64 -13.97 1.42
N ALA A 125 -13.12 -14.84 0.53
CA ALA A 125 -12.85 -14.74 -0.90
C ALA A 125 -13.28 -13.35 -1.43
N SER A 126 -12.30 -12.57 -1.85
CA SER A 126 -12.48 -11.16 -2.15
C SER A 126 -11.53 -10.71 -3.26
N THR A 127 -11.81 -9.56 -3.86
CA THR A 127 -11.04 -9.06 -5.00
C THR A 127 -11.18 -7.54 -5.14
N MET A 128 -10.55 -6.99 -6.17
CA MET A 128 -10.63 -5.58 -6.56
C MET A 128 -10.88 -5.46 -8.05
N ALA A 129 -11.43 -4.32 -8.49
CA ALA A 129 -11.57 -4.00 -9.90
C ALA A 129 -11.22 -2.54 -10.19
N ALA A 130 -10.50 -2.30 -11.28
CA ALA A 130 -10.26 -0.97 -11.81
C ALA A 130 -11.46 -0.50 -12.64
N VAL A 131 -11.90 0.72 -12.37
CA VAL A 131 -13.00 1.42 -13.04
C VAL A 131 -12.42 2.64 -13.75
N LEU A 132 -12.71 2.76 -15.04
CA LEU A 132 -12.20 3.84 -15.88
C LEU A 132 -13.34 4.61 -16.55
N ASN A 133 -13.23 5.93 -16.51
CA ASN A 133 -14.15 6.89 -17.13
C ASN A 133 -15.59 6.76 -16.61
N LEU A 134 -15.76 6.82 -15.28
CA LEU A 134 -17.05 6.94 -14.62
C LEU A 134 -16.90 7.95 -13.47
N PRO A 135 -17.85 8.88 -13.27
CA PRO A 135 -17.80 9.81 -12.13
C PRO A 135 -17.79 9.07 -10.79
N ASP A 136 -17.10 9.64 -9.81
CA ASP A 136 -16.94 9.04 -8.48
C ASP A 136 -18.31 8.82 -7.81
N GLU A 137 -19.25 9.76 -7.92
CA GLU A 137 -20.58 9.63 -7.32
C GLU A 137 -21.35 8.43 -7.91
N ASN A 138 -21.22 8.19 -9.22
CA ASN A 138 -21.86 7.05 -9.87
C ASN A 138 -21.25 5.72 -9.41
N VAL A 139 -19.92 5.67 -9.23
CA VAL A 139 -19.24 4.48 -8.68
C VAL A 139 -19.78 4.20 -7.27
N GLU A 140 -19.81 5.21 -6.42
CA GLU A 140 -20.25 5.11 -5.02
C GLU A 140 -21.71 4.66 -4.91
N GLU A 141 -22.61 5.22 -5.71
CA GLU A 141 -24.02 4.84 -5.76
C GLU A 141 -24.19 3.38 -6.21
N ILE A 142 -23.46 2.96 -7.24
CA ILE A 142 -23.50 1.57 -7.72
C ILE A 142 -22.97 0.61 -6.65
N CYS A 143 -21.83 0.91 -6.02
CA CYS A 143 -21.28 0.11 -4.93
C CYS A 143 -22.30 -0.03 -3.80
N LYS A 144 -22.88 1.08 -3.34
CA LYS A 144 -23.90 1.09 -2.29
C LYS A 144 -25.12 0.25 -2.66
N SER A 145 -25.64 0.41 -3.87
CA SER A 145 -26.81 -0.33 -4.38
C SER A 145 -26.54 -1.83 -4.45
N VAL A 146 -25.38 -2.23 -4.99
CA VAL A 146 -24.97 -3.64 -5.07
C VAL A 146 -24.77 -4.23 -3.68
N SER A 147 -24.07 -3.52 -2.80
CA SER A 147 -23.85 -3.97 -1.42
C SER A 147 -25.17 -4.20 -0.67
N GLN A 148 -26.12 -3.28 -0.78
CA GLN A 148 -27.42 -3.40 -0.14
C GLN A 148 -28.25 -4.56 -0.72
N LYS A 149 -28.26 -4.69 -2.05
CA LYS A 149 -29.02 -5.74 -2.75
C LYS A 149 -28.51 -7.13 -2.40
N LEU A 150 -27.19 -7.32 -2.38
CA LEU A 150 -26.56 -8.62 -2.16
C LEU A 150 -26.32 -8.94 -0.68
N LYS A 151 -26.37 -7.93 0.20
CA LYS A 151 -25.89 -8.01 1.59
C LYS A 151 -24.42 -8.46 1.65
N GLU A 152 -23.63 -7.97 0.71
CA GLU A 152 -22.20 -8.26 0.57
C GLU A 152 -21.40 -6.94 0.48
N VAL A 153 -20.09 -6.99 0.72
CA VAL A 153 -19.23 -5.78 0.71
C VAL A 153 -18.75 -5.49 -0.70
N VAL A 154 -18.97 -4.27 -1.19
CA VAL A 154 -18.24 -3.65 -2.30
C VAL A 154 -18.20 -2.13 -2.07
N VAL A 155 -17.01 -1.54 -2.13
CA VAL A 155 -16.79 -0.11 -1.87
C VAL A 155 -15.81 0.47 -2.88
N ALA A 156 -15.88 1.79 -3.08
CA ALA A 156 -14.78 2.54 -3.67
C ALA A 156 -13.59 2.54 -2.69
N ALA A 157 -12.42 2.11 -3.18
CA ALA A 157 -11.26 1.82 -2.35
C ALA A 157 -10.05 2.72 -2.68
N ASN A 158 -9.83 3.04 -3.96
CA ASN A 158 -8.74 3.92 -4.36
C ASN A 158 -9.21 4.96 -5.38
N TYR A 159 -9.15 6.23 -5.00
CA TYR A 159 -9.33 7.38 -5.89
C TYR A 159 -7.95 7.79 -6.41
N ASN A 160 -7.55 7.28 -7.57
CA ASN A 160 -6.17 7.44 -8.05
C ASN A 160 -5.97 8.74 -8.85
N CYS A 161 -6.89 9.02 -9.76
CA CYS A 161 -6.97 10.28 -10.49
C CYS A 161 -8.39 10.45 -11.05
N PRO A 162 -8.78 11.64 -11.54
CA PRO A 162 -10.11 11.86 -12.10
C PRO A 162 -10.47 10.83 -13.17
N GLY A 163 -11.55 10.09 -12.95
CA GLY A 163 -12.02 9.04 -13.86
C GLY A 163 -11.21 7.73 -13.79
N GLN A 164 -10.32 7.53 -12.82
CA GLN A 164 -9.67 6.26 -12.54
C GLN A 164 -9.75 5.91 -11.06
N LEU A 165 -10.56 4.90 -10.77
CA LEU A 165 -10.85 4.44 -9.42
C LEU A 165 -10.68 2.92 -9.32
N VAL A 166 -10.45 2.41 -8.11
CA VAL A 166 -10.53 0.97 -7.81
C VAL A 166 -11.62 0.71 -6.80
N ILE A 167 -12.47 -0.28 -7.06
CA ILE A 167 -13.41 -0.84 -6.09
C ILE A 167 -12.86 -2.12 -5.49
N SER A 168 -13.26 -2.43 -4.26
CA SER A 168 -12.88 -3.67 -3.58
C SER A 168 -14.03 -4.25 -2.77
N GLY A 169 -14.07 -5.57 -2.65
CA GLY A 169 -15.18 -6.27 -2.01
C GLY A 169 -15.14 -7.79 -2.17
N THR A 170 -16.24 -8.46 -1.83
CA THR A 170 -16.42 -9.88 -2.14
C THR A 170 -16.41 -10.09 -3.65
N VAL A 171 -15.98 -11.27 -4.10
CA VAL A 171 -15.85 -11.58 -5.54
C VAL A 171 -17.18 -11.37 -6.29
N ASN A 172 -18.30 -11.83 -5.71
CA ASN A 172 -19.62 -11.68 -6.31
C ASN A 172 -20.06 -10.20 -6.39
N ALA A 173 -19.94 -9.44 -5.30
CA ALA A 173 -20.33 -8.03 -5.29
C ALA A 173 -19.47 -7.16 -6.24
N VAL A 174 -18.16 -7.38 -6.30
CA VAL A 174 -17.28 -6.67 -7.25
C VAL A 174 -17.63 -7.02 -8.70
N THR A 175 -17.96 -8.28 -8.97
CA THR A 175 -18.33 -8.72 -10.33
C THR A 175 -19.64 -8.06 -10.78
N GLN A 176 -20.67 -8.06 -9.94
CA GLN A 176 -21.95 -7.40 -10.26
C GLN A 176 -21.82 -5.87 -10.33
N ALA A 177 -20.97 -5.27 -9.50
CA ALA A 177 -20.67 -3.83 -9.59
C ALA A 177 -19.99 -3.50 -10.92
N CYS A 178 -19.03 -4.31 -11.38
CA CYS A 178 -18.39 -4.13 -12.68
C CYS A 178 -19.38 -4.14 -13.84
N GLU A 179 -20.36 -5.05 -13.84
CA GLU A 179 -21.41 -5.11 -14.86
C GLU A 179 -22.25 -3.84 -14.88
N LYS A 180 -22.73 -3.41 -13.70
CA LYS A 180 -23.50 -2.17 -13.55
C LYS A 180 -22.74 -0.93 -13.93
N MET A 181 -21.45 -0.87 -13.64
CA MET A 181 -20.59 0.26 -14.03
C MET A 181 -20.46 0.35 -15.55
N LYS A 182 -20.35 -0.79 -16.25
CA LYS A 182 -20.34 -0.82 -17.72
C LYS A 182 -21.68 -0.35 -18.30
N GLU A 183 -22.80 -0.81 -17.73
CA GLU A 183 -24.14 -0.35 -18.09
C GLU A 183 -24.30 1.18 -17.89
N ALA A 184 -23.70 1.71 -16.82
CA ALA A 184 -23.70 3.13 -16.49
C ALA A 184 -22.68 3.97 -17.30
N GLY A 185 -21.97 3.37 -18.27
CA GLY A 185 -21.09 4.11 -19.19
C GLY A 185 -19.60 4.12 -18.84
N ALA A 186 -19.15 3.31 -17.87
CA ALA A 186 -17.72 3.14 -17.64
C ALA A 186 -17.03 2.58 -18.89
N LYS A 187 -15.91 3.20 -19.30
CA LYS A 187 -15.11 2.74 -20.44
C LYS A 187 -14.56 1.33 -20.18
N ARG A 188 -14.11 1.06 -18.94
CA ARG A 188 -13.66 -0.25 -18.49
C ARG A 188 -14.04 -0.44 -17.02
N ALA A 189 -14.44 -1.66 -16.67
CA ALA A 189 -14.53 -2.14 -15.30
C ALA A 189 -13.96 -3.57 -15.28
N LEU A 190 -12.79 -3.74 -14.67
CA LEU A 190 -11.94 -4.93 -14.85
C LEU A 190 -11.38 -5.43 -13.53
N LEU A 191 -11.56 -6.72 -13.26
CA LEU A 191 -10.95 -7.38 -12.12
C LEU A 191 -9.42 -7.25 -12.18
N LEU A 192 -8.84 -6.95 -11.02
CA LEU A 192 -7.40 -6.90 -10.83
C LEU A 192 -6.91 -8.29 -10.42
N PRO A 193 -5.69 -8.70 -10.84
CA PRO A 193 -5.10 -9.98 -10.44
C PRO A 193 -4.56 -9.91 -9.01
N VAL A 194 -5.46 -9.67 -8.04
CA VAL A 194 -5.17 -9.55 -6.61
C VAL A 194 -6.12 -10.44 -5.82
N GLY A 195 -5.61 -11.04 -4.75
CA GLY A 195 -6.34 -12.02 -3.94
C GLY A 195 -7.16 -11.43 -2.78
N GLY A 196 -7.32 -10.11 -2.70
CA GLY A 196 -7.90 -9.46 -1.52
C GLY A 196 -8.62 -8.15 -1.81
N ALA A 197 -9.64 -7.83 -1.02
CA ALA A 197 -10.33 -6.55 -1.04
C ALA A 197 -9.66 -5.50 -0.14
N PHE A 198 -8.50 -5.00 -0.56
CA PHE A 198 -7.75 -4.00 0.19
C PHE A 198 -8.51 -2.66 0.29
N HIS A 199 -8.27 -1.91 1.37
CA HIS A 199 -8.96 -0.64 1.64
C HIS A 199 -10.49 -0.80 1.67
N SER A 200 -10.95 -1.77 2.45
CA SER A 200 -12.38 -2.07 2.60
C SER A 200 -12.68 -2.58 4.00
N PRO A 201 -13.97 -2.64 4.39
CA PRO A 201 -14.38 -3.26 5.64
C PRO A 201 -13.91 -4.71 5.83
N LEU A 202 -13.62 -5.44 4.74
CA LEU A 202 -13.09 -6.82 4.83
C LEU A 202 -11.65 -6.88 5.38
N MET A 203 -10.94 -5.75 5.44
CA MET A 203 -9.62 -5.64 6.04
C MET A 203 -9.64 -5.28 7.53
N LEU A 204 -10.82 -5.21 8.17
CA LEU A 204 -10.92 -4.91 9.61
C LEU A 204 -10.05 -5.81 10.49
N PRO A 205 -9.98 -7.15 10.28
CA PRO A 205 -9.08 -8.00 11.07
C PRO A 205 -7.60 -7.62 10.91
N ALA A 206 -7.20 -7.22 9.69
CA ALA A 206 -5.84 -6.79 9.42
C ALA A 206 -5.52 -5.43 10.06
N LYS A 207 -6.51 -4.53 10.09
CA LYS A 207 -6.42 -3.23 10.77
C LYS A 207 -6.20 -3.40 12.27
N GLU A 208 -6.96 -4.29 12.92
CA GLU A 208 -6.85 -4.53 14.37
C GLU A 208 -5.45 -5.03 14.75
N GLU A 209 -4.92 -6.00 14.00
CA GLU A 209 -3.57 -6.54 14.22
C GLU A 209 -2.48 -5.49 14.00
N LEU A 210 -2.59 -4.72 12.90
CA LEU A 210 -1.63 -3.66 12.59
C LEU A 210 -1.69 -2.49 13.58
N ALA A 211 -2.89 -2.13 14.08
CA ALA A 211 -3.08 -1.03 15.01
C ALA A 211 -2.26 -1.23 16.30
N ALA A 212 -2.31 -2.44 16.87
CA ALA A 212 -1.53 -2.77 18.06
C ALA A 212 -0.02 -2.57 17.84
N ALA A 213 0.49 -2.97 16.67
CA ALA A 213 1.89 -2.78 16.32
C ALA A 213 2.24 -1.29 16.12
N ILE A 214 1.37 -0.53 15.45
CA ILE A 214 1.55 0.91 15.24
C ILE A 214 1.56 1.66 16.58
N ASP A 215 0.68 1.31 17.50
CA ASP A 215 0.59 1.95 18.82
C ASP A 215 1.88 1.76 19.61
N SER A 216 2.46 0.56 19.55
CA SER A 216 3.74 0.22 20.18
C SER A 216 4.97 0.84 19.50
N THR A 217 4.80 1.44 18.31
CA THR A 217 5.90 2.02 17.54
C THR A 217 6.11 3.50 17.86
N VAL A 218 7.38 3.91 17.90
CA VAL A 218 7.76 5.32 18.08
C VAL A 218 7.56 6.10 16.78
N PHE A 219 6.82 7.21 16.86
CA PHE A 219 6.65 8.17 15.77
C PHE A 219 7.37 9.45 16.15
N ASN A 220 8.38 9.81 15.36
CA ASN A 220 9.16 11.04 15.54
C ASN A 220 8.48 12.23 14.86
N VAL A 221 8.91 13.45 15.23
CA VAL A 221 8.48 14.66 14.53
C VAL A 221 9.01 14.63 13.09
N PRO A 222 8.13 14.74 12.06
CA PRO A 222 8.56 14.68 10.68
C PRO A 222 9.37 15.93 10.29
N VAL A 223 10.39 15.76 9.43
CA VAL A 223 11.16 16.90 8.89
C VAL A 223 10.43 17.68 7.80
N CYS A 224 9.37 17.09 7.24
CA CYS A 224 8.48 17.74 6.27
C CYS A 224 7.10 17.06 6.28
N PRO A 225 6.04 17.74 5.80
CA PRO A 225 4.70 17.17 5.78
C PRO A 225 4.62 15.88 4.96
N VAL A 226 3.84 14.93 5.47
CA VAL A 226 3.38 13.76 4.72
C VAL A 226 1.94 13.98 4.26
N TYR A 227 1.65 13.71 2.99
CA TYR A 227 0.29 13.68 2.46
C TYR A 227 -0.27 12.27 2.65
N GLN A 228 -1.14 12.10 3.64
CA GLN A 228 -1.64 10.78 4.04
C GLN A 228 -2.90 10.38 3.28
N ASN A 229 -3.02 9.08 3.01
CA ASN A 229 -4.08 8.53 2.14
C ASN A 229 -5.50 8.75 2.70
N VAL A 230 -5.68 8.78 4.02
CA VAL A 230 -7.00 8.89 4.66
C VAL A 230 -7.56 10.31 4.61
N VAL A 231 -6.73 11.32 4.88
CA VAL A 231 -7.19 12.73 5.01
C VAL A 231 -6.90 13.56 3.77
N VAL A 232 -6.12 13.04 2.82
CA VAL A 232 -5.77 13.68 1.54
C VAL A 232 -5.21 15.10 1.74
N ASN A 233 -4.44 15.28 2.81
CA ASN A 233 -3.91 16.58 3.22
C ASN A 233 -2.51 16.44 3.81
N ALA A 234 -1.77 17.55 3.86
CA ALA A 234 -0.46 17.64 4.48
C ALA A 234 -0.59 17.52 6.00
N VAL A 235 0.10 16.56 6.60
CA VAL A 235 0.11 16.31 8.05
C VAL A 235 1.55 16.39 8.59
N THR A 236 1.72 17.09 9.70
CA THR A 236 3.01 17.21 10.42
C THR A 236 2.94 16.78 11.88
N ASP A 237 1.74 16.62 12.44
CA ASP A 237 1.56 16.15 13.80
C ASP A 237 1.73 14.63 13.89
N ALA A 238 2.66 14.17 14.72
CA ALA A 238 3.01 12.75 14.81
C ALA A 238 1.85 11.87 15.31
N ALA A 239 1.00 12.39 16.20
CA ALA A 239 -0.16 11.66 16.72
C ALA A 239 -1.25 11.53 15.65
N ALA A 240 -1.53 12.60 14.89
CA ALA A 240 -2.41 12.55 13.73
C ALA A 240 -1.88 11.59 12.66
N ILE A 241 -0.57 11.61 12.40
CA ILE A 241 0.07 10.69 11.44
C ILE A 241 -0.16 9.23 11.86
N LYS A 242 0.09 8.91 13.13
CA LYS A 242 -0.14 7.58 13.70
C LYS A 242 -1.61 7.15 13.53
N GLN A 243 -2.55 8.01 13.92
CA GLN A 243 -3.98 7.70 13.86
C GLN A 243 -4.47 7.48 12.42
N ASN A 244 -3.99 8.30 11.48
CA ASN A 244 -4.32 8.15 10.07
C ASN A 244 -3.73 6.86 9.48
N LEU A 245 -2.52 6.47 9.89
CA LEU A 245 -1.91 5.22 9.43
C LEU A 245 -2.70 3.98 9.91
N ILE A 246 -3.23 4.00 11.14
CA ILE A 246 -4.14 2.97 11.67
C ILE A 246 -5.40 2.87 10.82
N ASN A 247 -5.95 4.02 10.40
CA ASN A 247 -7.19 4.07 9.63
C ASN A 247 -7.02 3.71 8.15
N GLN A 248 -5.79 3.57 7.64
CA GLN A 248 -5.51 3.42 6.21
C GLN A 248 -6.15 2.18 5.56
N LEU A 249 -6.30 1.07 6.30
CA LEU A 249 -6.65 -0.23 5.72
C LEU A 249 -8.14 -0.45 5.44
N THR A 250 -9.03 0.38 5.98
CA THR A 250 -10.49 0.17 5.97
C THR A 250 -11.25 1.38 5.48
#